data_AF-A0A815B0C4-F1
#
_entry.id   AF-A0A815B0C4-F1
#
_cell.length_a   1.000
_cell.length_b   1.000
_cell.length_c   1.000
_cell.angle_alpha   90.00
_cell.angle_beta   90.00
_cell.angle_gamma   90.00
#
_symmetry.space_group_name_H-M   'P 1'
#
loop_
_entity.id
_entity.type
_entity.pdbx_description
1 polymer ?
#
loop_
_entity_poly.entity_id
_entity_poly.type
_entity_poly.pdbx_seq_one_letter_code
_entity_poly.pdbx_strand_id
1 'polypeptide(L)'
;MFINNTKRILTQPQTTSFILIFKKHSSSTTKSTKLTSSYFHHVSPLQLQYKTISQSFDETADKYPDHECYVFKSEQKRYTFKSFKHEVDSLAASLLELGFEKDDRFAVWLPNTSQNVAMTFAASKLGLIKVNINPAYVERELEYCINKVGCKGLILPPSVKTIPSLSIFRQLVPELDQSSRSRGLSSKALPTLKHVVLTGDESSTSGVHSYNRLIEHGSTLSHEKLNERQASVNPDSPLAIFYTSGTTGQPKAATLTNFGILNLVHAQWNFFERFFTRLCVPIPMFHIFSEVVGVLNVAVAKCKIVFPAILPDTVSTMKAIHEEKCTALIGA
;
A
#
# COMPACT_ATOMS: atom_id res chain seq x y z
N MET A 1 -1.95 16.39 -56.71
CA MET A 1 -0.83 16.16 -57.67
C MET A 1 0.36 16.99 -57.17
N PHE A 2 1.61 16.54 -57.35
CA PHE A 2 2.86 16.92 -56.64
C PHE A 2 3.16 16.01 -55.44
N ILE A 3 3.86 14.88 -55.60
CA ILE A 3 5.29 14.60 -55.91
C ILE A 3 6.11 14.36 -54.62
N ASN A 4 6.52 13.10 -54.46
CA ASN A 4 7.57 12.62 -53.57
C ASN A 4 8.92 13.28 -53.91
N ASN A 5 9.74 13.55 -52.89
CA ASN A 5 11.19 13.33 -53.01
C ASN A 5 11.83 13.11 -51.64
N THR A 6 12.17 11.84 -51.41
CA THR A 6 13.08 11.38 -50.38
C THR A 6 14.51 11.68 -50.82
N LYS A 7 15.33 12.30 -49.97
CA LYS A 7 16.79 12.14 -50.01
C LYS A 7 17.30 11.74 -48.64
N ARG A 8 18.00 10.61 -48.63
CA ARG A 8 18.71 10.02 -47.51
C ARG A 8 20.17 10.47 -47.62
N ILE A 9 20.72 11.13 -46.60
CA ILE A 9 22.18 11.24 -46.42
C ILE A 9 22.49 10.99 -44.94
N LEU A 10 23.29 9.95 -44.73
CA LEU A 10 23.95 9.57 -43.49
C LEU A 10 25.02 10.61 -43.16
N THR A 11 25.06 11.12 -41.92
CA THR A 11 26.25 11.22 -41.04
C THR A 11 25.88 12.01 -39.77
N GLN A 12 26.01 11.36 -38.60
CA GLN A 12 26.26 12.04 -37.31
C GLN A 12 27.77 12.39 -37.22
N PRO A 13 28.27 13.26 -36.32
CA PRO A 13 27.70 13.64 -35.02
C PRO A 13 27.81 15.12 -34.63
N GLN A 14 26.85 15.62 -33.82
CA GLN A 14 26.98 16.67 -32.80
C GLN A 14 25.58 17.18 -32.46
N THR A 15 24.94 16.62 -31.43
CA THR A 15 23.71 17.19 -30.89
C THR A 15 24.07 18.32 -29.93
N THR A 16 24.33 19.49 -30.50
CA THR A 16 24.11 20.77 -29.82
C THR A 16 22.59 20.91 -29.66
N SER A 17 22.11 21.02 -28.42
CA SER A 17 20.70 21.21 -28.12
C SER A 17 20.20 22.54 -28.72
N PHE A 18 19.47 22.48 -29.82
CA PHE A 18 18.70 23.63 -30.30
C PHE A 18 17.39 23.72 -29.52
N ILE A 19 17.28 24.72 -28.64
CA ILE A 19 15.98 25.14 -28.13
C ILE A 19 15.29 25.94 -29.25
N LEU A 20 14.34 25.31 -29.94
CA LEU A 20 13.43 25.98 -30.86
C LEU A 20 12.41 26.81 -30.06
N ILE A 21 12.73 28.08 -29.81
CA ILE A 21 11.73 29.06 -29.36
C ILE A 21 10.96 29.53 -30.60
N PHE A 22 9.80 28.95 -30.85
CA PHE A 22 8.87 29.46 -31.87
C PHE A 22 8.20 30.74 -31.36
N LYS A 23 8.74 31.91 -31.73
CA LYS A 23 8.01 33.18 -31.61
C LYS A 23 7.10 33.33 -32.84
N LYS A 24 5.90 32.76 -32.77
CA LYS A 24 4.89 32.93 -33.82
C LYS A 24 4.10 34.21 -33.56
N HIS A 25 4.50 35.31 -34.18
CA HIS A 25 3.57 36.42 -34.43
C HIS A 25 2.75 36.08 -35.67
N SER A 26 1.59 35.47 -35.45
CA SER A 26 0.52 35.44 -36.44
C SER A 26 -0.74 36.02 -35.81
N SER A 27 -1.11 37.23 -36.24
CA SER A 27 -2.44 37.77 -36.04
C SER A 27 -3.43 37.02 -36.94
N SER A 28 -3.76 35.78 -36.56
CA SER A 28 -4.97 35.11 -37.03
C SER A 28 -5.92 35.01 -35.85
N THR A 29 -7.07 35.67 -35.94
CA THR A 29 -8.24 35.42 -35.11
C THR A 29 -8.77 34.03 -35.41
N THR A 30 -8.08 33.00 -34.90
CA THR A 30 -8.64 31.66 -34.78
C THR A 30 -9.83 31.77 -33.85
N LYS A 31 -11.05 31.71 -34.41
CA LYS A 31 -12.26 31.41 -33.64
C LYS A 31 -11.95 30.16 -32.84
N SER A 32 -11.72 30.33 -31.54
CA SER A 32 -11.65 29.21 -30.60
C SER A 32 -13.01 28.55 -30.66
N THR A 33 -13.10 27.43 -31.38
CA THR A 33 -14.28 26.57 -31.34
C THR A 33 -14.42 26.11 -29.91
N LYS A 34 -15.39 26.69 -29.21
CA LYS A 34 -15.69 26.33 -27.83
C LYS A 34 -16.01 24.84 -27.84
N LEU A 35 -15.18 24.03 -27.16
CA LEU A 35 -15.44 22.60 -27.02
C LEU A 35 -16.82 22.42 -26.39
N THR A 36 -17.75 21.81 -27.13
CA THR A 36 -19.11 21.50 -26.65
C THR A 36 -19.18 20.12 -26.00
N SER A 37 -18.15 19.30 -26.18
CA SER A 37 -18.04 17.95 -25.63
C SER A 37 -16.60 17.66 -25.20
N SER A 38 -16.43 17.09 -24.02
CA SER A 38 -15.16 16.54 -23.51
C SER A 38 -15.43 15.10 -23.09
N TYR A 39 -15.34 14.18 -24.03
CA TYR A 39 -15.61 12.76 -23.83
C TYR A 39 -14.50 11.93 -24.44
N PHE A 40 -13.94 11.03 -23.64
CA PHE A 40 -12.93 10.06 -24.07
C PHE A 40 -13.33 8.69 -23.53
N HIS A 41 -13.41 7.70 -24.41
CA HIS A 41 -13.67 6.33 -24.04
C HIS A 41 -12.82 5.39 -24.89
N HIS A 42 -12.47 4.24 -24.33
CA HIS A 42 -11.79 3.18 -25.04
C HIS A 42 -12.34 1.85 -24.56
N VAL A 43 -12.66 0.96 -25.50
CA VAL A 43 -13.06 -0.41 -25.16
C VAL A 43 -11.80 -1.20 -24.92
N SER A 44 -11.58 -1.63 -23.67
CA SER A 44 -10.45 -2.48 -23.33
C SER A 44 -10.81 -3.94 -23.60
N PRO A 45 -9.91 -4.73 -24.23
CA PRO A 45 -10.08 -6.18 -24.32
C PRO A 45 -9.81 -6.88 -22.98
N LEU A 46 -9.27 -6.15 -21.99
CA LEU A 46 -8.93 -6.71 -20.69
C LEU A 46 -10.18 -7.00 -19.87
N GLN A 47 -10.34 -8.26 -19.46
CA GLN A 47 -11.44 -8.66 -18.60
C GLN A 47 -11.19 -8.23 -17.15
N LEU A 48 -12.23 -7.66 -16.54
CA LEU A 48 -12.18 -7.31 -15.12
C LEU A 48 -12.23 -8.57 -14.25
N GLN A 49 -11.45 -8.57 -13.18
CA GLN A 49 -11.38 -9.64 -12.18
C GLN A 49 -12.33 -9.32 -11.03
N TYR A 50 -13.41 -10.10 -10.89
CA TYR A 50 -14.35 -9.97 -9.78
C TYR A 50 -13.93 -10.86 -8.61
N LYS A 51 -12.86 -10.45 -7.92
CA LYS A 51 -12.26 -11.15 -6.77
C LYS A 51 -11.82 -10.14 -5.71
N THR A 52 -11.65 -10.60 -4.47
CA THR A 52 -10.91 -9.82 -3.48
C THR A 52 -9.41 -9.84 -3.79
N ILE A 53 -8.65 -8.91 -3.23
CA ILE A 53 -7.19 -8.93 -3.35
C ILE A 53 -6.61 -10.20 -2.73
N SER A 54 -7.14 -10.63 -1.58
CA SER A 54 -6.74 -11.85 -0.89
C SER A 54 -6.98 -13.11 -1.73
N GLN A 55 -8.13 -13.23 -2.40
CA GLN A 55 -8.42 -14.34 -3.30
C GLN A 55 -7.41 -14.41 -4.47
N SER A 56 -7.16 -13.28 -5.14
CA SER A 56 -6.19 -13.22 -6.24
C SER A 56 -4.77 -13.56 -5.78
N PHE A 57 -4.39 -13.06 -4.59
CA PHE A 57 -3.09 -13.36 -3.98
C PHE A 57 -2.95 -14.82 -3.58
N ASP A 58 -3.96 -15.43 -2.96
CA ASP A 58 -3.93 -16.85 -2.58
C ASP A 58 -3.75 -17.74 -3.83
N GLU A 59 -4.49 -17.48 -4.91
CA GLU A 59 -4.32 -18.18 -6.19
C GLU A 59 -2.90 -18.04 -6.77
N THR A 60 -2.33 -16.83 -6.70
CA THR A 60 -0.96 -16.59 -7.19
C THR A 60 0.07 -17.27 -6.29
N ALA A 61 -0.14 -17.25 -4.98
CA ALA A 61 0.75 -17.85 -4.00
C ALA A 61 0.77 -19.38 -4.10
N ASP A 62 -0.40 -19.99 -4.28
CA ASP A 62 -0.53 -21.44 -4.47
C ASP A 62 0.11 -21.90 -5.79
N LYS A 63 0.09 -21.04 -6.81
CA LYS A 63 0.73 -21.32 -8.11
C LYS A 63 2.26 -21.20 -8.07
N TYR A 64 2.80 -20.32 -7.22
CA TYR A 64 4.25 -20.01 -7.17
C TYR A 64 4.83 -19.98 -5.75
N PRO A 65 4.62 -21.03 -4.93
CA PRO A 65 4.85 -20.98 -3.48
C PRO A 65 6.29 -20.64 -3.09
N ASP A 66 7.26 -21.17 -3.84
CA ASP A 66 8.70 -21.03 -3.52
C ASP A 66 9.36 -19.81 -4.18
N HIS A 67 8.62 -19.03 -4.98
CA HIS A 67 9.18 -17.84 -5.60
C HIS A 67 9.26 -16.68 -4.60
N GLU A 68 10.40 -15.99 -4.55
CA GLU A 68 10.57 -14.80 -3.71
C GLU A 68 9.68 -13.66 -4.20
N CYS A 69 8.76 -13.18 -3.36
CA CYS A 69 7.77 -12.15 -3.70
C CYS A 69 8.10 -10.79 -3.07
N TYR A 70 8.72 -10.77 -1.88
CA TYR A 70 9.08 -9.53 -1.19
C TYR A 70 10.49 -9.58 -0.59
N VAL A 71 11.19 -8.44 -0.67
CA VAL A 71 12.47 -8.20 0.00
C VAL A 71 12.42 -6.85 0.71
N PHE A 72 12.62 -6.86 2.03
CA PHE A 72 12.69 -5.65 2.86
C PHE A 72 14.11 -5.47 3.37
N LYS A 73 14.89 -4.61 2.72
CA LYS A 73 16.33 -4.48 2.98
C LYS A 73 16.64 -3.96 4.39
N SER A 74 15.88 -2.98 4.89
CA SER A 74 16.06 -2.45 6.26
C SER A 74 15.74 -3.47 7.36
N GLU A 75 14.83 -4.40 7.10
CA GLU A 75 14.44 -5.44 8.05
C GLU A 75 15.26 -6.72 7.89
N GLN A 76 16.08 -6.79 6.83
CA GLN A 76 16.77 -8.01 6.41
C GLN A 76 15.82 -9.20 6.22
N LYS A 77 14.58 -8.92 5.80
CA LYS A 77 13.53 -9.93 5.58
C LYS A 77 13.35 -10.23 4.10
N ARG A 78 13.15 -11.51 3.81
CA ARG A 78 12.83 -12.04 2.49
C ARG A 78 11.66 -12.99 2.62
N TYR A 79 10.71 -12.89 1.70
CA TYR A 79 9.56 -13.77 1.68
C TYR A 79 9.43 -14.46 0.35
N THR A 80 9.15 -15.77 0.40
CA THR A 80 8.50 -16.47 -0.70
C THR A 80 6.99 -16.22 -0.62
N PHE A 81 6.26 -16.49 -1.70
CA PHE A 81 4.81 -16.45 -1.67
C PHE A 81 4.22 -17.29 -0.53
N LYS A 82 4.76 -18.50 -0.32
CA LYS A 82 4.32 -19.41 0.74
C LYS A 82 4.56 -18.82 2.14
N SER A 83 5.77 -18.29 2.41
CA SER A 83 6.07 -17.75 3.73
C SER A 83 5.32 -16.45 4.01
N PHE A 84 5.10 -15.61 2.99
CA PHE A 84 4.30 -14.41 3.13
C PHE A 84 2.82 -14.74 3.36
N LYS A 85 2.25 -15.68 2.61
CA LYS A 85 0.88 -16.17 2.81
C LYS A 85 0.68 -16.69 4.23
N HIS A 86 1.64 -17.46 4.75
CA HIS A 86 1.58 -17.94 6.14
C HIS A 86 1.56 -16.79 7.16
N GLU A 87 2.38 -15.75 6.99
CA GLU A 87 2.35 -14.58 7.88
C GLU A 87 1.02 -13.82 7.80
N VAL A 88 0.48 -13.65 6.59
CA VAL A 88 -0.83 -13.04 6.35
C VAL A 88 -1.96 -13.83 7.01
N ASP A 89 -1.98 -15.15 6.84
CA ASP A 89 -3.00 -16.03 7.41
C ASP A 89 -2.92 -16.04 8.95
N SER A 90 -1.70 -16.08 9.51
CA SER A 90 -1.47 -15.98 10.96
C SER A 90 -1.96 -14.64 11.53
N LEU A 91 -1.60 -13.53 10.87
CA LEU A 91 -2.06 -12.20 11.28
C LEU A 91 -3.59 -12.10 11.24
N ALA A 92 -4.20 -12.57 10.15
CA ALA A 92 -5.65 -12.54 9.99
C ALA A 92 -6.37 -13.39 11.04
N ALA A 93 -5.87 -14.59 11.35
CA ALA A 93 -6.45 -15.45 12.39
C ALA A 93 -6.41 -14.78 13.77
N SER A 94 -5.29 -14.18 14.15
CA SER A 94 -5.16 -13.46 15.41
C SER A 94 -6.06 -12.22 15.49
N LEU A 95 -6.16 -11.43 14.41
CA LEU A 95 -7.08 -10.29 14.38
C LEU A 95 -8.54 -10.75 14.48
N LEU A 96 -8.92 -11.86 13.85
CA LEU A 96 -10.25 -12.42 13.98
C LEU A 96 -10.57 -12.82 15.43
N GLU A 97 -9.62 -13.46 16.13
CA GLU A 97 -9.78 -13.83 17.54
C GLU A 97 -9.82 -12.63 18.48
N LEU A 98 -9.09 -11.56 18.16
CA LEU A 98 -9.22 -10.28 18.86
C LEU A 98 -10.60 -9.62 18.68
N GLY A 99 -11.49 -10.20 17.88
CA GLY A 99 -12.87 -9.75 17.72
C GLY A 99 -13.03 -8.67 16.65
N PHE A 100 -12.14 -8.60 15.67
CA PHE A 100 -12.32 -7.73 14.52
C PHE A 100 -13.43 -8.27 13.58
N GLU A 101 -14.37 -7.40 13.25
CA GLU A 101 -15.53 -7.70 12.42
C GLU A 101 -15.38 -7.09 11.03
N LYS A 102 -16.21 -7.53 10.09
CA LYS A 102 -16.26 -6.95 8.76
C LYS A 102 -16.55 -5.45 8.88
N ASP A 103 -15.93 -4.65 8.02
CA ASP A 103 -16.05 -3.18 7.96
C ASP A 103 -15.44 -2.43 9.16
N ASP A 104 -14.75 -3.13 10.08
CA ASP A 104 -13.89 -2.48 11.06
C ASP A 104 -12.70 -1.79 10.38
N ARG A 105 -12.37 -0.58 10.85
CA ARG A 105 -11.25 0.21 10.35
C ARG A 105 -10.00 -0.08 11.17
N PHE A 106 -8.90 -0.38 10.50
CA PHE A 106 -7.61 -0.64 11.13
C PHE A 106 -6.57 0.37 10.63
N ALA A 107 -6.15 1.27 11.50
CA ALA A 107 -5.12 2.26 11.21
C ALA A 107 -3.74 1.61 11.08
N VAL A 108 -3.06 1.90 9.97
CA VAL A 108 -1.68 1.50 9.72
C VAL A 108 -0.84 2.77 9.71
N TRP A 109 -0.14 3.00 10.82
CA TRP A 109 0.78 4.12 11.00
C TRP A 109 2.21 3.61 10.93
N LEU A 110 2.56 3.01 9.79
CA LEU A 110 3.84 2.35 9.55
C LEU A 110 4.57 2.95 8.34
N PRO A 111 5.91 2.92 8.33
CA PRO A 111 6.70 3.20 7.13
C PRO A 111 6.67 2.01 6.15
N ASN A 112 7.63 1.92 5.23
CA ASN A 112 7.75 0.81 4.28
C ASN A 112 8.28 -0.45 4.98
N THR A 113 7.38 -1.22 5.60
CA THR A 113 7.70 -2.40 6.42
C THR A 113 6.93 -3.64 5.97
N SER A 114 7.43 -4.83 6.35
CA SER A 114 6.74 -6.09 6.06
C SER A 114 5.33 -6.14 6.67
N GLN A 115 5.17 -5.61 7.87
CA GLN A 115 3.89 -5.59 8.57
C GLN A 115 2.87 -4.69 7.87
N ASN A 116 3.30 -3.60 7.22
CA ASN A 116 2.41 -2.75 6.45
C ASN A 116 1.81 -3.53 5.26
N VAL A 117 2.65 -4.30 4.56
CA VAL A 117 2.21 -5.16 3.44
C VAL A 117 1.30 -6.28 3.95
N ALA A 118 1.68 -6.97 5.03
CA ALA A 118 0.90 -8.04 5.62
C ALA A 118 -0.51 -7.57 6.04
N MET A 119 -0.62 -6.38 6.63
CA MET A 119 -1.90 -5.78 7.01
C MET A 119 -2.84 -5.56 5.82
N THR A 120 -2.32 -5.25 4.61
CA THR A 120 -3.17 -5.10 3.41
C THR A 120 -3.88 -6.40 3.06
N PHE A 121 -3.15 -7.51 3.01
CA PHE A 121 -3.72 -8.81 2.65
C PHE A 121 -4.56 -9.40 3.79
N ALA A 122 -4.15 -9.23 5.05
CA ALA A 122 -4.95 -9.63 6.20
C ALA A 122 -6.28 -8.86 6.27
N ALA A 123 -6.27 -7.56 6.01
CA ALA A 123 -7.48 -6.75 5.92
C ALA A 123 -8.41 -7.25 4.80
N SER A 124 -7.86 -7.55 3.62
CA SER A 124 -8.64 -8.12 2.51
C SER A 124 -9.25 -9.49 2.85
N LYS A 125 -8.56 -10.35 3.61
CA LYS A 125 -9.11 -11.64 4.08
C LYS A 125 -10.25 -11.47 5.07
N LEU A 126 -10.15 -10.51 5.97
CA LEU A 126 -11.13 -10.34 7.06
C LEU A 126 -12.30 -9.41 6.71
N GLY A 127 -12.19 -8.68 5.60
CA GLY A 127 -13.11 -7.60 5.26
C GLY A 127 -12.89 -6.37 6.14
N LEU A 128 -11.66 -6.15 6.61
CA LEU A 128 -11.28 -4.92 7.32
C LEU A 128 -10.92 -3.83 6.33
N ILE A 129 -10.98 -2.59 6.82
CA ILE A 129 -10.62 -1.41 6.05
C ILE A 129 -9.29 -0.87 6.57
N LYS A 130 -8.22 -1.06 5.79
CA LYS A 130 -6.87 -0.53 6.08
C LYS A 130 -6.89 0.99 5.94
N VAL A 131 -6.62 1.71 7.03
CA VAL A 131 -6.53 3.18 7.02
C VAL A 131 -5.06 3.57 6.98
N ASN A 132 -4.60 4.08 5.85
CA ASN A 132 -3.19 4.45 5.64
C ASN A 132 -2.91 5.82 6.26
N ILE A 133 -2.01 5.88 7.24
CA ILE A 133 -1.62 7.11 7.94
C ILE A 133 -0.14 7.39 7.68
N ASN A 134 0.19 8.65 7.39
CA ASN A 134 1.57 9.07 7.19
C ASN A 134 2.38 8.89 8.49
N PRO A 135 3.47 8.10 8.48
CA PRO A 135 4.32 7.87 9.65
C PRO A 135 4.98 9.14 10.21
N ALA A 136 4.98 10.25 9.45
CA ALA A 136 5.50 11.54 9.89
C ALA A 136 4.47 12.42 10.62
N TYR A 137 3.20 12.00 10.71
CA TYR A 137 2.17 12.76 11.44
C TYR A 137 2.47 12.83 12.92
N VAL A 138 2.08 13.94 13.54
CA VAL A 138 2.17 14.13 14.99
C VAL A 138 0.78 14.00 15.60
N GLU A 139 0.69 14.27 16.90
CA GLU A 139 -0.45 13.97 17.74
C GLU A 139 -1.82 14.40 17.16
N ARG A 140 -1.92 15.66 16.71
CA ARG A 140 -3.18 16.24 16.20
C ARG A 140 -3.63 15.61 14.89
N GLU A 141 -2.71 15.41 13.94
CA GLU A 141 -3.04 14.79 12.66
C GLU A 141 -3.40 13.31 12.84
N LEU A 142 -2.72 12.61 13.75
CA LEU A 142 -3.02 11.22 14.10
C LEU A 142 -4.42 11.09 14.72
N GLU A 143 -4.73 11.94 15.71
CA GLU A 143 -6.05 12.00 16.35
C GLU A 143 -7.16 12.23 15.33
N TYR A 144 -6.99 13.24 14.47
CA TYR A 144 -7.93 13.55 13.40
C TYR A 144 -8.15 12.33 12.50
N CYS A 145 -7.08 11.71 11.99
CA CYS A 145 -7.18 10.58 11.06
C CYS A 145 -7.84 9.36 11.70
N ILE A 146 -7.61 9.08 12.99
CA ILE A 146 -8.24 7.94 13.66
C ILE A 146 -9.72 8.21 13.90
N ASN A 147 -10.06 9.39 14.43
CA ASN A 147 -11.45 9.74 14.76
C ASN A 147 -12.31 9.96 13.51
N LYS A 148 -11.76 10.53 12.44
CA LYS A 148 -12.50 10.84 11.21
C LYS A 148 -13.21 9.63 10.59
N VAL A 149 -12.59 8.45 10.71
CA VAL A 149 -13.13 7.19 10.20
C VAL A 149 -13.36 6.16 11.30
N GLY A 150 -13.19 6.56 12.57
CA GLY A 150 -13.41 5.75 13.77
C GLY A 150 -12.65 4.42 13.75
N CYS A 151 -11.31 4.43 13.73
CA CYS A 151 -10.55 3.18 13.75
C CYS A 151 -10.75 2.38 15.05
N LYS A 152 -10.88 1.05 14.92
CA LYS A 152 -10.96 0.10 16.05
C LYS A 152 -9.58 -0.49 16.39
N GLY A 153 -8.70 -0.60 15.40
CA GLY A 153 -7.32 -1.05 15.54
C GLY A 153 -6.32 0.00 15.09
N LEU A 154 -5.11 -0.04 15.66
CA LEU A 154 -3.94 0.73 15.23
C LEU A 154 -2.71 -0.17 15.27
N ILE A 155 -1.86 -0.12 14.25
CA ILE A 155 -0.49 -0.64 14.29
C ILE A 155 0.51 0.50 14.10
N LEU A 156 1.55 0.53 14.93
CA LEU A 156 2.61 1.55 14.92
C LEU A 156 3.97 0.94 15.30
N PRO A 157 5.08 1.58 14.94
CA PRO A 157 6.40 1.20 15.41
C PRO A 157 6.76 1.96 16.70
N PRO A 158 7.83 1.56 17.40
CA PRO A 158 8.36 2.34 18.52
C PRO A 158 8.81 3.72 18.05
N SER A 159 9.50 3.76 16.90
CA SER A 159 9.94 4.98 16.24
C SER A 159 10.09 4.82 14.72
N VAL A 160 10.10 5.94 14.01
CA VAL A 160 10.49 6.05 12.59
C VAL A 160 11.60 7.09 12.48
N LYS A 161 12.85 6.64 12.29
CA LYS A 161 14.05 7.51 12.33
C LYS A 161 14.09 8.30 13.66
N THR A 162 13.93 9.62 13.62
CA THR A 162 13.96 10.51 14.78
C THR A 162 12.57 10.75 15.38
N ILE A 163 11.51 10.19 14.80
CA ILE A 163 10.13 10.38 15.24
C ILE A 163 9.77 9.27 16.24
N PRO A 164 9.54 9.57 17.52
CA PRO A 164 9.23 8.57 18.54
C PRO A 164 7.72 8.25 18.54
N SER A 165 7.26 7.50 17.54
CA SER A 165 5.85 7.19 17.29
C SER A 165 5.09 6.69 18.53
N LEU A 166 5.66 5.76 19.31
CA LEU A 166 5.01 5.26 20.53
C LEU A 166 4.89 6.35 21.60
N SER A 167 5.90 7.21 21.75
CA SER A 167 5.85 8.32 22.72
C SER A 167 4.81 9.37 22.33
N ILE A 168 4.71 9.71 21.04
CA ILE A 168 3.65 10.60 20.51
C ILE A 168 2.27 10.00 20.80
N PHE A 169 2.11 8.69 20.55
CA PHE A 169 0.83 8.03 20.81
C PHE A 169 0.48 7.97 22.30
N ARG A 170 1.47 7.77 23.19
CA ARG A 170 1.27 7.84 24.64
C ARG A 170 0.87 9.22 25.15
N GLN A 171 1.36 10.28 24.53
CA GLN A 171 0.91 11.64 24.86
C GLN A 171 -0.58 11.81 24.53
N LEU A 172 -1.02 11.27 23.39
CA LEU A 172 -2.41 11.33 22.94
C LEU A 172 -3.32 10.43 23.80
N VAL A 173 -2.80 9.29 24.22
CA VAL A 173 -3.52 8.23 24.93
C VAL A 173 -2.76 7.87 26.21
N PRO A 174 -2.79 8.71 27.25
CA PRO A 174 -2.14 8.43 28.53
C PRO A 174 -2.76 7.21 29.24
N GLU A 175 -3.98 6.81 28.88
CA GLU A 175 -4.66 5.62 29.41
C GLU A 175 -4.05 4.30 28.89
N LEU A 176 -3.14 4.34 27.92
CA LEU A 176 -2.56 3.15 27.29
C LEU A 176 -1.92 2.21 28.31
N ASP A 177 -1.03 2.73 29.14
CA ASP A 177 -0.26 1.94 30.11
C ASP A 177 -1.13 1.38 31.26
N GLN A 178 -2.35 1.90 31.44
CA GLN A 178 -3.31 1.42 32.43
C GLN A 178 -4.27 0.37 31.86
N SER A 179 -4.29 0.21 30.53
CA SER A 179 -5.24 -0.67 29.86
C SER A 179 -4.78 -2.14 29.86
N SER A 180 -5.76 -3.05 29.96
CA SER A 180 -5.52 -4.48 29.75
C SER A 180 -5.75 -4.85 28.30
N ARG A 181 -4.82 -5.59 27.69
CA ARG A 181 -4.95 -6.15 26.33
C ARG A 181 -6.28 -6.87 26.09
N SER A 182 -6.82 -7.55 27.11
CA SER A 182 -8.04 -8.37 27.02
C SER A 182 -9.34 -7.57 27.08
N ARG A 183 -9.35 -6.39 27.71
CA ARG A 183 -10.55 -5.55 27.85
C ARG A 183 -10.66 -4.49 26.75
N GLY A 184 -9.61 -4.32 25.95
CA GLY A 184 -9.48 -3.25 24.99
C GLY A 184 -9.19 -1.89 25.64
N LEU A 185 -8.68 -0.98 24.82
CA LEU A 185 -8.41 0.40 25.20
C LEU A 185 -9.71 1.18 25.39
N SER A 186 -9.73 2.01 26.43
CA SER A 186 -10.77 3.03 26.66
C SER A 186 -10.10 4.39 26.75
N SER A 187 -9.97 5.07 25.61
CA SER A 187 -9.35 6.39 25.50
C SER A 187 -10.42 7.47 25.35
N LYS A 188 -10.23 8.62 26.00
CA LYS A 188 -11.07 9.80 25.77
C LYS A 188 -10.81 10.44 24.42
N ALA A 189 -9.54 10.51 24.00
CA ALA A 189 -9.13 11.11 22.74
C ALA A 189 -9.55 10.24 21.54
N LEU A 190 -9.48 8.91 21.69
CA LEU A 190 -9.78 7.94 20.63
C LEU A 190 -10.85 6.92 21.06
N PRO A 191 -12.14 7.31 21.19
CA PRO A 191 -13.17 6.46 21.80
C PRO A 191 -13.43 5.13 21.09
N THR A 192 -13.23 5.09 19.76
CA THR A 192 -13.44 3.89 18.94
C THR A 192 -12.27 2.92 18.98
N LEU A 193 -11.07 3.38 19.35
CA LEU A 193 -9.85 2.56 19.29
C LEU A 193 -9.82 1.58 20.46
N LYS A 194 -9.75 0.28 20.15
CA LYS A 194 -9.77 -0.81 21.14
C LYS A 194 -8.48 -1.62 21.18
N HIS A 195 -7.80 -1.77 20.05
CA HIS A 195 -6.57 -2.57 19.96
C HIS A 195 -5.43 -1.75 19.39
N VAL A 196 -4.28 -1.81 20.06
CA VAL A 196 -3.04 -1.19 19.61
C VAL A 196 -2.01 -2.29 19.44
N VAL A 197 -1.37 -2.35 18.28
CA VAL A 197 -0.35 -3.33 17.91
C VAL A 197 0.98 -2.63 17.74
N LEU A 198 1.99 -3.02 18.50
CA LEU A 198 3.35 -2.49 18.40
C LEU A 198 4.22 -3.44 17.58
N THR A 199 4.94 -2.91 16.60
CA THR A 199 5.98 -3.67 15.88
C THR A 199 7.29 -3.69 16.67
N GLY A 200 8.08 -4.76 16.57
CA GLY A 200 9.35 -4.90 17.30
C GLY A 200 9.20 -5.54 18.68
N ASP A 201 10.31 -5.64 19.41
CA ASP A 201 10.44 -6.52 20.60
C ASP A 201 10.06 -5.86 21.94
N GLU A 202 9.44 -4.68 21.92
CA GLU A 202 8.99 -3.99 23.13
C GLU A 202 7.68 -4.58 23.68
N SER A 203 7.80 -5.77 24.27
CA SER A 203 6.69 -6.53 24.85
C SER A 203 6.24 -6.07 26.25
N SER A 204 6.86 -5.03 26.80
CA SER A 204 6.69 -4.57 28.19
C SER A 204 5.61 -3.50 28.39
N THR A 205 5.08 -2.91 27.32
CA THR A 205 4.02 -1.90 27.44
C THR A 205 2.68 -2.60 27.73
N SER A 206 2.10 -2.34 28.91
CA SER A 206 0.72 -2.75 29.21
C SER A 206 -0.24 -2.11 28.21
N GLY A 207 -1.22 -2.87 27.72
CA GLY A 207 -2.24 -2.36 26.80
C GLY A 207 -1.97 -2.53 25.30
N VAL A 208 -0.74 -2.84 24.88
CA VAL A 208 -0.42 -3.09 23.46
C VAL A 208 -0.19 -4.56 23.17
N HIS A 209 -0.60 -5.01 21.98
CA HIS A 209 -0.29 -6.32 21.43
C HIS A 209 1.05 -6.27 20.70
N SER A 210 1.89 -7.30 20.84
CA SER A 210 3.10 -7.43 20.03
C SER A 210 2.76 -8.07 18.70
N TYR A 211 3.20 -7.48 17.59
CA TYR A 211 3.00 -8.06 16.26
C TYR A 211 3.54 -9.49 16.18
N ASN A 212 4.76 -9.73 16.66
CA ASN A 212 5.39 -11.05 16.62
C ASN A 212 4.56 -12.10 17.38
N ARG A 213 4.06 -11.75 18.57
CA ARG A 213 3.19 -12.64 19.35
C ARG A 213 1.85 -12.91 18.65
N LEU A 214 1.30 -11.93 17.92
CA LEU A 214 0.09 -12.17 17.12
C LEU A 214 0.36 -13.13 15.97
N ILE A 215 1.53 -13.05 15.32
CA ILE A 215 1.92 -14.02 14.29
C ILE A 215 2.10 -15.41 14.90
N GLU A 216 2.84 -15.54 16.00
CA GLU A 216 3.05 -16.82 16.69
C GLU A 216 1.73 -17.44 17.11
N HIS A 217 0.87 -16.66 17.77
CA HIS A 217 -0.44 -17.12 18.21
C HIS A 217 -1.33 -17.56 17.03
N GLY A 218 -1.42 -16.72 16.00
CA GLY A 218 -2.25 -16.97 14.82
C GLY A 218 -1.83 -18.21 14.05
N SER A 219 -0.53 -18.55 14.07
CA SER A 219 -0.01 -19.76 13.43
C SER A 219 -0.50 -21.06 14.09
N THR A 220 -0.99 -20.98 15.33
CA THR A 220 -1.54 -22.13 16.07
C THR A 220 -3.05 -22.29 15.92
N LEU A 221 -3.74 -21.29 15.34
CA LEU A 221 -5.19 -21.27 15.24
C LEU A 221 -5.71 -22.09 14.06
N SER A 222 -6.90 -22.65 14.22
CA SER A 222 -7.62 -23.28 13.10
C SER A 222 -7.97 -22.24 12.03
N HIS A 223 -7.73 -22.59 10.77
CA HIS A 223 -8.05 -21.74 9.63
C HIS A 223 -9.52 -21.85 9.19
N GLU A 224 -10.34 -22.70 9.81
CA GLU A 224 -11.74 -22.89 9.44
C GLU A 224 -12.54 -21.57 9.54
N LYS A 225 -12.51 -20.91 10.70
CA LYS A 225 -13.17 -19.61 10.91
C LYS A 225 -12.59 -18.51 10.00
N LEU A 226 -11.30 -18.56 9.72
CA LEU A 226 -10.65 -17.61 8.83
C LEU A 226 -11.15 -17.80 7.39
N ASN A 227 -11.24 -19.04 6.92
CA ASN A 227 -11.74 -19.39 5.59
C ASN A 227 -13.21 -19.02 5.44
N GLU A 228 -14.05 -19.28 6.45
CA GLU A 228 -15.45 -18.84 6.49
C GLU A 228 -15.55 -17.31 6.38
N ARG A 229 -14.75 -16.59 7.18
CA ARG A 229 -14.71 -15.13 7.12
C ARG A 229 -14.27 -14.64 5.75
N GLN A 230 -13.20 -15.19 5.18
CA GLN A 230 -12.69 -14.82 3.87
C GLN A 230 -13.72 -15.06 2.75
N ALA A 231 -14.45 -16.17 2.80
CA ALA A 231 -15.51 -16.49 1.85
C ALA A 231 -16.68 -15.48 1.90
N SER A 232 -16.93 -14.85 3.06
CA SER A 232 -17.98 -13.84 3.22
C SER A 232 -17.62 -12.44 2.70
N VAL A 233 -16.35 -12.19 2.33
CA VAL A 233 -15.91 -10.86 1.88
C VAL A 233 -16.28 -10.65 0.40
N ASN A 234 -17.17 -9.69 0.16
CA ASN A 234 -17.55 -9.29 -1.20
C ASN A 234 -16.47 -8.40 -1.85
N PRO A 235 -16.06 -8.64 -3.12
CA PRO A 235 -15.13 -7.77 -3.86
C PRO A 235 -15.49 -6.27 -3.91
N ASP A 236 -16.77 -5.90 -3.85
CA ASP A 236 -17.23 -4.51 -3.80
C ASP A 236 -17.10 -3.89 -2.40
N SER A 237 -16.72 -4.68 -1.39
CA SER A 237 -16.49 -4.15 -0.04
C SER A 237 -15.27 -3.22 -0.01
N PRO A 238 -15.31 -2.16 0.82
CA PRO A 238 -14.14 -1.33 1.10
C PRO A 238 -12.93 -2.16 1.54
N LEU A 239 -11.75 -1.76 1.09
CA LEU A 239 -10.47 -2.35 1.50
C LEU A 239 -9.56 -1.32 2.16
N ALA A 240 -9.48 -0.12 1.60
CA ALA A 240 -8.48 0.84 2.01
C ALA A 240 -9.01 2.28 2.03
N ILE A 241 -8.54 3.04 3.00
CA ILE A 241 -8.72 4.48 3.08
C ILE A 241 -7.37 5.16 2.91
N PHE A 242 -7.33 6.17 2.04
CA PHE A 242 -6.19 7.05 1.84
C PHE A 242 -6.59 8.49 2.13
N TYR A 243 -5.78 9.18 2.92
CA TYR A 243 -5.98 10.60 3.18
C TYR A 243 -5.40 11.44 2.03
N THR A 244 -6.20 12.36 1.51
CA THR A 244 -5.79 13.30 0.46
C THR A 244 -5.68 14.70 1.04
N SER A 245 -4.57 15.39 0.74
CA SER A 245 -4.38 16.80 1.08
C SER A 245 -5.30 17.64 0.19
N GLY A 246 -6.51 17.92 0.68
CA GLY A 246 -7.40 18.85 -0.01
C GLY A 246 -6.77 20.25 -0.09
N THR A 247 -6.99 20.97 -1.19
CA THR A 247 -6.44 22.32 -1.39
C THR A 247 -7.07 23.39 -0.47
N THR A 248 -8.18 23.07 0.22
CA THR A 248 -8.99 24.05 0.95
C THR A 248 -9.47 23.56 2.32
N GLY A 249 -8.85 22.54 2.93
CA GLY A 249 -9.28 22.07 4.25
C GLY A 249 -8.62 20.80 4.76
N GLN A 250 -9.18 20.25 5.84
CA GLN A 250 -8.73 19.03 6.50
C GLN A 250 -8.69 17.82 5.53
N PRO A 251 -7.74 16.86 5.70
CA PRO A 251 -7.59 15.74 4.79
C PRO A 251 -8.88 14.94 4.60
N LYS A 252 -9.20 14.61 3.35
CA LYS A 252 -10.37 13.78 3.01
C LYS A 252 -9.99 12.30 2.98
N ALA A 253 -10.81 11.46 3.59
CA ALA A 253 -10.68 10.01 3.58
C ALA A 253 -11.28 9.42 2.29
N ALA A 254 -10.44 9.10 1.31
CA ALA A 254 -10.86 8.45 0.07
C ALA A 254 -10.89 6.93 0.27
N THR A 255 -12.06 6.32 0.09
CA THR A 255 -12.26 4.88 0.26
C THR A 255 -12.17 4.16 -1.08
N LEU A 256 -11.45 3.04 -1.11
CA LEU A 256 -11.28 2.18 -2.28
C LEU A 256 -11.70 0.76 -1.95
N THR A 257 -12.30 0.08 -2.91
CA THR A 257 -12.80 -1.30 -2.78
C THR A 257 -11.75 -2.32 -3.21
N ASN A 258 -11.95 -3.59 -2.85
CA ASN A 258 -11.10 -4.68 -3.34
C ASN A 258 -11.14 -4.75 -4.88
N PHE A 259 -12.35 -4.74 -5.46
CA PHE A 259 -12.57 -4.82 -6.90
C PHE A 259 -11.88 -3.66 -7.64
N GLY A 260 -12.03 -2.43 -7.15
CA GLY A 260 -11.43 -1.25 -7.78
C GLY A 260 -9.90 -1.30 -7.78
N ILE A 261 -9.29 -1.64 -6.64
CA ILE A 261 -7.84 -1.74 -6.52
C ILE A 261 -7.30 -2.92 -7.35
N LEU A 262 -7.90 -4.12 -7.22
CA LEU A 262 -7.44 -5.30 -7.94
C LEU A 262 -7.44 -5.07 -9.45
N ASN A 263 -8.49 -4.45 -9.99
CA ASN A 263 -8.56 -4.19 -11.42
C ASN A 263 -7.62 -3.09 -11.89
N LEU A 264 -7.28 -2.12 -11.03
CA LEU A 264 -6.22 -1.16 -11.32
C LEU A 264 -4.85 -1.84 -11.39
N VAL A 265 -4.55 -2.74 -10.46
CA VAL A 265 -3.32 -3.55 -10.45
C VAL A 265 -3.28 -4.45 -11.69
N HIS A 266 -4.39 -5.14 -11.99
CA HIS A 266 -4.50 -6.02 -13.15
C HIS A 266 -4.29 -5.25 -14.47
N ALA A 267 -4.95 -4.11 -14.64
CA ALA A 267 -4.80 -3.27 -15.83
C ALA A 267 -3.37 -2.75 -15.99
N GLN A 268 -2.76 -2.30 -14.89
CA GLN A 268 -1.37 -1.89 -14.91
C GLN A 268 -0.43 -3.04 -15.29
N TRP A 269 -0.58 -4.19 -14.65
CA TRP A 269 0.29 -5.34 -14.90
C TRP A 269 0.26 -5.74 -16.38
N ASN A 270 -0.92 -5.83 -16.98
CA ASN A 270 -1.06 -6.13 -18.41
C ASN A 270 -0.34 -5.14 -19.33
N PHE A 271 -0.15 -3.90 -18.90
CA PHE A 271 0.59 -2.90 -19.67
C PHE A 271 2.11 -2.98 -19.47
N PHE A 272 2.58 -3.35 -18.26
CA PHE A 272 3.99 -3.28 -17.87
C PHE A 272 4.67 -4.63 -17.61
N GLU A 273 3.98 -5.76 -17.76
CA GLU A 273 4.46 -7.11 -17.40
C GLU A 273 5.86 -7.45 -17.93
N ARG A 274 6.20 -6.96 -19.13
CA ARG A 274 7.50 -7.19 -19.78
C ARG A 274 8.68 -6.61 -18.98
N PHE A 275 8.43 -5.62 -18.13
CA PHE A 275 9.44 -4.91 -17.35
C PHE A 275 9.37 -5.24 -15.85
N PHE A 276 8.21 -5.71 -15.37
CA PHE A 276 7.87 -5.77 -13.94
C PHE A 276 8.21 -7.12 -13.28
N THR A 277 9.38 -7.70 -13.58
CA THR A 277 9.79 -8.97 -12.92
C THR A 277 10.35 -8.76 -11.51
N ARG A 278 11.18 -7.72 -11.32
CA ARG A 278 11.80 -7.34 -10.04
C ARG A 278 11.71 -5.82 -9.86
N LEU A 279 10.78 -5.34 -9.04
CA LEU A 279 10.47 -3.93 -8.89
C LEU A 279 11.13 -3.38 -7.62
N CYS A 280 11.92 -2.32 -7.76
CA CYS A 280 12.38 -1.52 -6.62
C CYS A 280 11.35 -0.44 -6.29
N VAL A 281 10.94 -0.35 -5.02
CA VAL A 281 9.87 0.54 -4.55
C VAL A 281 10.38 1.40 -3.37
N PRO A 282 11.06 2.52 -3.64
CA PRO A 282 11.53 3.44 -2.60
C PRO A 282 10.45 4.38 -2.04
N ILE A 283 9.30 4.50 -2.70
CA ILE A 283 8.26 5.48 -2.36
C ILE A 283 7.39 5.03 -1.17
N PRO A 284 6.79 5.96 -0.40
CA PRO A 284 6.07 5.59 0.81
C PRO A 284 4.76 4.83 0.56
N MET A 285 4.55 3.73 1.29
CA MET A 285 3.39 2.84 1.18
C MET A 285 2.05 3.46 1.61
N PHE A 286 2.07 4.53 2.41
CA PHE A 286 0.84 5.24 2.77
C PHE A 286 0.23 6.03 1.60
N HIS A 287 0.91 6.09 0.44
CA HIS A 287 0.37 6.64 -0.79
C HIS A 287 -0.16 5.54 -1.71
N ILE A 288 -1.33 5.78 -2.31
CA ILE A 288 -1.99 4.82 -3.22
C ILE A 288 -1.10 4.37 -4.38
N PHE A 289 -0.20 5.23 -4.86
CA PHE A 289 0.73 4.87 -5.94
C PHE A 289 1.68 3.74 -5.51
N SER A 290 2.24 3.80 -4.29
CA SER A 290 3.09 2.72 -3.77
C SER A 290 2.27 1.46 -3.52
N GLU A 291 1.06 1.58 -2.96
CA GLU A 291 0.20 0.42 -2.70
C GLU A 291 -0.16 -0.34 -3.99
N VAL A 292 -0.67 0.36 -5.00
CA VAL A 292 -1.11 -0.27 -6.26
C VAL A 292 0.08 -0.75 -7.08
N VAL A 293 1.05 0.13 -7.31
CA VAL A 293 2.12 -0.10 -8.30
C VAL A 293 3.31 -0.81 -7.69
N GLY A 294 3.54 -0.55 -6.41
CA GLY A 294 4.69 -1.05 -5.68
C GLY A 294 4.40 -2.31 -4.89
N VAL A 295 3.21 -2.46 -4.29
CA VAL A 295 2.93 -3.54 -3.31
C VAL A 295 2.11 -4.67 -3.91
N LEU A 296 1.03 -4.35 -4.63
CA LEU A 296 -0.02 -5.31 -4.93
C LEU A 296 0.18 -6.13 -6.21
N ASN A 297 1.23 -5.87 -6.99
CA ASN A 297 1.51 -6.63 -8.22
C ASN A 297 1.68 -8.13 -7.98
N VAL A 298 2.15 -8.56 -6.79
CA VAL A 298 2.23 -9.99 -6.44
C VAL A 298 0.87 -10.66 -6.33
N ALA A 299 -0.23 -9.91 -6.18
CA ALA A 299 -1.57 -10.47 -6.12
C ALA A 299 -2.04 -10.99 -7.49
N VAL A 300 -1.43 -10.55 -8.59
CA VAL A 300 -1.83 -10.92 -9.96
C VAL A 300 -0.72 -11.59 -10.76
N ALA A 301 0.50 -11.64 -10.21
CA ALA A 301 1.66 -12.08 -10.97
C ALA A 301 2.81 -12.65 -10.12
N LYS A 302 3.62 -13.49 -10.79
CA LYS A 302 4.90 -13.99 -10.27
C LYS A 302 5.99 -12.92 -10.40
N CYS A 303 5.95 -11.90 -9.54
CA CYS A 303 6.98 -10.87 -9.47
C CYS A 303 7.66 -10.84 -8.10
N LYS A 304 8.75 -10.06 -8.01
CA LYS A 304 9.44 -9.74 -6.77
C LYS A 304 9.41 -8.24 -6.55
N ILE A 305 9.06 -7.81 -5.36
CA ILE A 305 9.05 -6.41 -4.93
C ILE A 305 10.15 -6.19 -3.90
N VAL A 306 10.94 -5.15 -4.08
CA VAL A 306 12.10 -4.81 -3.26
C VAL A 306 11.89 -3.44 -2.62
N PHE A 307 11.79 -3.41 -1.30
CA PHE A 307 11.78 -2.19 -0.50
C PHE A 307 13.21 -1.88 -0.04
N PRO A 308 13.86 -0.83 -0.57
CA PRO A 308 15.25 -0.52 -0.28
C PRO A 308 15.45 0.03 1.14
N ALA A 309 14.47 0.75 1.68
CA ALA A 309 14.53 1.37 2.98
C ALA A 309 13.12 1.63 3.54
N ILE A 310 13.03 1.86 4.86
CA ILE A 310 11.76 2.23 5.53
C ILE A 310 11.19 3.57 5.03
N LEU A 311 12.05 4.49 4.59
CA LEU A 311 11.70 5.78 3.99
C LEU A 311 12.53 5.97 2.71
N PRO A 312 12.11 6.84 1.77
CA PRO A 312 12.87 7.11 0.56
C PRO A 312 14.33 7.48 0.89
N ASP A 313 15.27 6.73 0.31
CA ASP A 313 16.71 6.94 0.48
C ASP A 313 17.44 6.55 -0.80
N THR A 314 18.10 7.51 -1.44
CA THR A 314 18.73 7.32 -2.76
C THR A 314 19.83 6.28 -2.72
N VAL A 315 20.68 6.28 -1.69
CA VAL A 315 21.82 5.36 -1.60
C VAL A 315 21.33 3.92 -1.44
N SER A 316 20.40 3.69 -0.53
CA SER A 316 19.78 2.37 -0.32
C SER A 316 19.04 1.89 -1.58
N THR A 317 18.38 2.82 -2.28
CA THR A 317 17.69 2.53 -3.55
C THR A 317 18.67 2.03 -4.61
N MET A 318 19.77 2.75 -4.84
CA MET A 318 20.79 2.36 -5.83
C MET A 318 21.44 1.02 -5.48
N LYS A 319 21.73 0.79 -4.18
CA LYS A 319 22.25 -0.50 -3.70
C LYS A 319 21.25 -1.64 -3.95
N ALA A 320 19.98 -1.46 -3.60
CA ALA A 320 18.95 -2.47 -3.79
C ALA A 320 18.72 -2.80 -5.27
N ILE A 321 18.75 -1.79 -6.17
CA ILE A 321 18.66 -2.00 -7.61
C ILE A 321 19.79 -2.92 -8.09
N HIS A 322 21.02 -2.62 -7.67
CA HIS A 322 22.20 -3.39 -8.04
C HIS A 322 22.17 -4.82 -7.47
N GLU A 323 22.00 -4.95 -6.15
CA GLU A 323 22.09 -6.23 -5.43
C GLU A 323 20.95 -7.19 -5.79
N GLU A 324 19.71 -6.69 -5.89
CA GLU A 324 18.54 -7.52 -6.22
C GLU A 324 18.29 -7.59 -7.74
N LYS A 325 19.14 -6.96 -8.55
CA LYS A 325 19.07 -6.91 -10.02
C LYS A 325 17.70 -6.45 -10.52
N CYS A 326 17.17 -5.37 -9.91
CA CYS A 326 15.83 -4.87 -10.21
C CYS A 326 15.70 -4.53 -11.70
N THR A 327 14.58 -4.91 -12.32
CA THR A 327 14.27 -4.65 -13.74
C THR A 327 13.43 -3.40 -13.94
N ALA A 328 12.80 -2.91 -12.87
CA ALA A 328 12.05 -1.67 -12.87
C ALA A 328 12.25 -0.94 -11.53
N LEU A 329 12.11 0.39 -11.57
CA LEU A 329 12.08 1.27 -10.41
C LEU A 329 10.78 2.06 -10.45
N ILE A 330 10.04 2.07 -9.35
CA ILE A 330 8.84 2.87 -9.19
C ILE A 330 9.17 4.08 -8.34
N GLY A 331 9.16 5.26 -8.95
CA GLY A 331 9.50 6.52 -8.30
C GLY A 331 8.56 7.64 -8.70
N ALA A 332 8.57 8.71 -7.91
CA ALA A 332 7.98 10.00 -8.25
C ALA A 332 9.10 11.00 -8.57
#